data_AF-W4V0W6-F1
#
_entry.id   AF-W4V0W6-F1
#
_cell.length_a   1.000
_cell.length_b   1.000
_cell.length_c   1.000
_cell.angle_alpha   90.00
_cell.angle_beta   90.00
_cell.angle_gamma   90.00
#
_symmetry.space_group_name_H-M   'P 1'
#
loop_
_entity.id
_entity.type
_entity.pdbx_description
1 polymer ?
#
loop_
_entity_poly.entity_id
_entity_poly.type
_entity_poly.pdbx_seq_one_letter_code
_entity_poly.pdbx_strand_id
1 'polypeptide(L)'
;MPNIDERNRMPNGAGAQGRFNGGFRGGFGGMGARGGANLKYTDDSPSSYSVIREGAVFKTTTDKDFEKVIEMIKNLNEGTNLDNYLDVDEILRFWAVNTFLVNLDGYSGGMYHNYYLYEENGKFTLLPWDFNLSFAGFGMNDASRAVNFPIDNPVTGSLEDAPLIGKLLEVPEYKERYHGYLKEILEKYIYSGVYENSINRINALIGDYVKNDATAFYTFEEYQKGVQAILTFGKDRAKSIWAQLDGTQPSTSYGSIETTLNLSDMGGMGGMGGGMQPPRNMQIPDGMPMPDGAQRPGRMQMPDGMQIPGRMQMPDGMQIPDGMPMSDGIQPPGNMQFRGGFVMFSDNRQSKNQSAVLILSVAAFVPGLIFVATFKRRKYRT
;
A
#
# COMPACT_ATOMS: atom_id res chain seq x y z
N MET A 1 14.75 -31.65 2.33
CA MET A 1 14.91 -30.62 1.29
C MET A 1 14.60 -31.28 -0.05
N PRO A 2 13.44 -31.03 -0.68
CA PRO A 2 13.16 -31.56 -2.01
C PRO A 2 13.89 -30.74 -3.09
N ASN A 3 14.20 -31.44 -4.18
CA ASN A 3 15.13 -31.11 -5.25
C ASN A 3 14.72 -29.86 -6.07
N ILE A 4 15.69 -29.00 -6.39
CA ILE A 4 15.50 -27.63 -6.93
C ILE A 4 15.43 -27.58 -8.47
N ASP A 5 15.66 -28.70 -9.17
CA ASP A 5 16.00 -28.67 -10.60
C ASP A 5 14.84 -28.49 -11.62
N GLU A 6 13.57 -28.50 -11.21
CA GLU A 6 12.45 -28.41 -12.18
C GLU A 6 11.76 -27.04 -12.30
N ARG A 7 12.17 -26.02 -11.53
CA ARG A 7 11.54 -24.67 -11.57
C ARG A 7 11.95 -23.77 -12.73
N ASN A 8 12.79 -24.23 -13.66
CA ASN A 8 13.31 -23.41 -14.77
C ASN A 8 12.35 -23.22 -15.97
N ARG A 9 11.04 -23.42 -15.79
CA ARG A 9 10.03 -23.16 -16.85
C ARG A 9 8.92 -22.19 -16.44
N MET A 10 9.08 -21.45 -15.34
CA MET A 10 8.18 -20.33 -15.04
C MET A 10 8.71 -19.06 -15.72
N PRO A 11 7.95 -18.41 -16.61
CA PRO A 11 8.36 -17.12 -17.15
C PRO A 11 8.47 -16.12 -16.00
N ASN A 12 9.67 -15.55 -15.83
CA ASN A 12 9.92 -14.44 -14.90
C ASN A 12 8.81 -13.39 -15.05
N GLY A 13 8.25 -12.93 -13.93
CA GLY A 13 7.07 -12.06 -13.80
C GLY A 13 7.10 -10.70 -14.52
N ALA A 14 8.01 -10.48 -15.46
CA ALA A 14 8.01 -9.35 -16.39
C ALA A 14 6.74 -9.30 -17.27
N GLY A 15 6.04 -10.44 -17.47
CA GLY A 15 4.78 -10.49 -18.20
C GLY A 15 3.58 -9.86 -17.47
N ALA A 16 3.65 -9.72 -16.13
CA ALA A 16 2.59 -9.13 -15.31
C ALA A 16 2.74 -7.60 -15.15
N GLN A 17 3.96 -7.08 -15.27
CA GLN A 17 4.24 -5.63 -15.16
C GLN A 17 3.88 -4.85 -16.44
N GLY A 18 3.82 -5.50 -17.59
CA GLY A 18 3.63 -4.85 -18.90
C GLY A 18 2.19 -4.43 -19.25
N ARG A 19 1.22 -4.52 -18.34
CA ARG A 19 -0.21 -4.23 -18.64
C ARG A 19 -0.93 -3.30 -17.66
N PHE A 20 -0.20 -2.60 -16.79
CA PHE A 20 -0.75 -1.50 -15.99
C PHE A 20 -0.69 -0.14 -16.71
N ASN A 21 -1.05 -0.09 -18.00
CA ASN A 21 -1.18 1.17 -18.76
C ASN A 21 -2.60 1.39 -19.31
N GLY A 22 -3.61 0.77 -18.69
CA GLY A 22 -5.01 1.14 -18.83
C GLY A 22 -5.39 1.95 -17.59
N GLY A 23 -5.73 3.22 -17.77
CA GLY A 23 -6.06 4.11 -16.66
C GLY A 23 -7.08 3.49 -15.71
N PHE A 24 -6.79 3.55 -14.41
CA PHE A 24 -7.75 3.29 -13.34
C PHE A 24 -8.95 4.24 -13.50
N ARG A 25 -9.95 3.80 -14.26
CA ARG A 25 -11.34 4.24 -14.13
C ARG A 25 -12.10 3.26 -13.24
N GLY A 26 -11.54 3.00 -12.05
CA GLY A 26 -12.25 2.38 -10.95
C GLY A 26 -12.39 3.43 -9.86
N GLY A 27 -13.53 4.12 -9.83
CA GLY A 27 -13.85 4.98 -8.70
C GLY A 27 -13.86 4.19 -7.40
N PHE A 28 -13.64 4.86 -6.27
CA PHE A 28 -13.97 4.37 -4.93
C PHE A 28 -15.48 4.10 -4.82
N GLY A 29 -15.96 3.08 -5.53
CA GLY A 29 -17.35 2.68 -5.61
C GLY A 29 -17.65 1.58 -4.61
N GLY A 30 -18.57 1.87 -3.68
CA GLY A 30 -19.41 0.91 -2.95
C GLY A 30 -18.73 -0.30 -2.31
N MET A 31 -18.67 -0.29 -0.97
CA MET A 31 -18.21 -1.38 -0.08
C MET A 31 -18.98 -2.73 -0.18
N GLY A 32 -19.67 -3.05 -1.29
CA GLY A 32 -20.57 -4.21 -1.38
C GLY A 32 -20.07 -5.43 -2.16
N ALA A 33 -19.13 -5.28 -3.11
CA ALA A 33 -18.73 -6.38 -4.00
C ALA A 33 -17.41 -6.08 -4.72
N ARG A 34 -16.27 -6.48 -4.15
CA ARG A 34 -14.95 -6.39 -4.81
C ARG A 34 -14.79 -7.50 -5.87
N GLY A 35 -15.71 -7.52 -6.85
CA GLY A 35 -15.71 -8.36 -8.07
C GLY A 35 -15.28 -9.82 -7.93
N GLY A 36 -15.62 -10.48 -6.82
CA GLY A 36 -15.30 -11.88 -6.56
C GLY A 36 -13.92 -12.16 -5.97
N ALA A 37 -13.03 -11.17 -5.84
CA ALA A 37 -11.63 -11.38 -5.42
C ALA A 37 -11.46 -11.86 -3.97
N ASN A 38 -12.49 -11.73 -3.13
CA ASN A 38 -12.54 -12.34 -1.80
C ASN A 38 -13.04 -13.80 -1.81
N LEU A 39 -13.36 -14.34 -2.99
CA LEU A 39 -13.87 -15.71 -3.18
C LEU A 39 -15.21 -15.95 -2.49
N LYS A 40 -16.03 -14.92 -2.30
CA LYS A 40 -17.40 -15.05 -1.78
C LYS A 40 -18.34 -15.42 -2.91
N TYR A 41 -19.11 -16.50 -2.72
CA TYR A 41 -20.08 -16.94 -3.70
C TYR A 41 -21.25 -15.95 -3.77
N THR A 42 -21.65 -15.56 -4.98
CA THR A 42 -22.80 -14.69 -5.23
C THR A 42 -23.87 -15.40 -6.04
N ASP A 43 -23.50 -15.90 -7.20
CA ASP A 43 -24.34 -16.64 -8.15
C ASP A 43 -23.45 -17.45 -9.12
N ASP A 44 -24.07 -18.14 -10.07
CA ASP A 44 -23.37 -18.91 -11.10
C ASP A 44 -22.95 -18.04 -12.32
N SER A 45 -23.10 -16.70 -12.26
CA SER A 45 -22.80 -15.82 -13.41
C SER A 45 -21.34 -15.37 -13.44
N PRO A 46 -20.59 -15.61 -14.53
CA PRO A 46 -19.20 -15.14 -14.66
C PRO A 46 -19.02 -13.62 -14.54
N SER A 47 -20.06 -12.83 -14.82
CA SER A 47 -20.00 -11.36 -14.70
C SER A 47 -19.89 -10.89 -13.24
N SER A 48 -20.36 -11.70 -12.28
CA SER A 48 -20.34 -11.36 -10.85
C SER A 48 -18.94 -11.43 -10.25
N TYR A 49 -18.01 -12.10 -10.94
CA TYR A 49 -16.63 -12.32 -10.53
C TYR A 49 -15.63 -11.61 -11.46
N SER A 50 -16.00 -10.40 -11.94
CA SER A 50 -15.25 -9.68 -12.97
C SER A 50 -13.80 -9.41 -12.61
N VAL A 51 -13.45 -9.16 -11.34
CA VAL A 51 -12.06 -8.89 -10.94
C VAL A 51 -11.17 -10.13 -11.14
N ILE A 52 -11.65 -11.32 -10.77
CA ILE A 52 -10.89 -12.56 -11.00
C ILE A 52 -10.84 -12.87 -12.50
N ARG A 53 -11.96 -12.71 -13.21
CA ARG A 53 -12.04 -13.00 -14.64
C ARG A 53 -11.12 -12.11 -15.47
N GLU A 54 -11.16 -10.80 -15.23
CA GLU A 54 -10.32 -9.81 -15.91
C GLU A 54 -8.85 -9.90 -15.46
N GLY A 55 -8.60 -10.42 -14.26
CA GLY A 55 -7.28 -10.71 -13.72
C GLY A 55 -6.62 -11.99 -14.26
N ALA A 56 -7.28 -12.73 -15.17
CA ALA A 56 -6.70 -13.94 -15.76
C ALA A 56 -5.36 -13.66 -16.46
N VAL A 57 -4.31 -14.33 -15.99
CA VAL A 57 -2.94 -14.14 -16.50
C VAL A 57 -2.79 -14.69 -17.92
N PHE A 58 -3.37 -15.86 -18.18
CA PHE A 58 -3.28 -16.50 -19.48
C PHE A 58 -4.40 -16.03 -20.39
N LYS A 59 -4.03 -15.53 -21.57
CA LYS A 59 -5.00 -15.15 -22.61
C LYS A 59 -5.83 -16.33 -23.14
N THR A 60 -5.41 -17.55 -22.83
CA THR A 60 -6.08 -18.78 -23.21
C THR A 60 -7.13 -19.23 -22.20
N THR A 61 -7.25 -18.56 -21.04
CA THR A 61 -8.33 -18.85 -20.08
C THR A 61 -9.67 -18.56 -20.73
N THR A 62 -10.50 -19.60 -20.85
CA THR A 62 -11.82 -19.52 -21.46
C THR A 62 -12.92 -19.38 -20.42
N ASP A 63 -14.15 -19.07 -20.87
CA ASP A 63 -15.33 -19.04 -19.99
C ASP A 63 -15.59 -20.41 -19.34
N LYS A 64 -15.31 -21.50 -20.05
CA LYS A 64 -15.40 -22.86 -19.52
C LYS A 64 -14.37 -23.12 -18.42
N ASP A 65 -13.16 -22.59 -18.55
CA ASP A 65 -12.16 -22.67 -17.47
C ASP A 65 -12.61 -21.85 -16.26
N PHE A 66 -13.27 -20.72 -16.51
CA PHE A 66 -13.81 -19.86 -15.46
C PHE A 66 -15.00 -20.48 -14.72
N GLU A 67 -15.83 -21.29 -15.37
CA GLU A 67 -16.90 -22.07 -14.70
C GLU A 67 -16.34 -22.93 -13.55
N LYS A 68 -15.15 -23.52 -13.71
CA LYS A 68 -14.48 -24.27 -12.63
C LYS A 68 -14.17 -23.38 -11.41
N VAL A 69 -13.82 -22.12 -11.64
CA VAL A 69 -13.52 -21.15 -10.56
C VAL A 69 -14.79 -20.86 -9.76
N ILE A 70 -15.91 -20.67 -10.46
CA ILE A 70 -17.22 -20.43 -9.84
C ILE A 70 -17.67 -21.67 -9.04
N GLU A 71 -17.51 -22.86 -9.63
CA GLU A 71 -17.82 -24.12 -8.96
C GLU A 71 -16.99 -24.35 -7.70
N MET A 72 -15.68 -24.05 -7.76
CA MET A 72 -14.80 -24.06 -6.59
C MET A 72 -15.26 -23.05 -5.52
N ILE A 73 -15.55 -21.80 -5.92
CA ILE A 73 -16.03 -20.75 -4.99
C ILE A 73 -17.32 -21.20 -4.30
N LYS A 74 -18.25 -21.81 -5.04
CA LYS A 74 -19.52 -22.32 -4.50
C LYS A 74 -19.28 -23.40 -3.43
N ASN A 75 -18.52 -24.44 -3.76
CA ASN A 75 -18.19 -25.53 -2.83
C ASN A 75 -17.40 -25.01 -1.61
N LEU A 76 -16.48 -24.06 -1.80
CA LEU A 76 -15.78 -23.39 -0.72
C LEU A 76 -16.76 -22.71 0.25
N ASN A 77 -17.68 -21.89 -0.25
CA ASN A 77 -18.60 -21.13 0.59
C ASN A 77 -19.65 -22.02 1.27
N GLU A 78 -20.04 -23.12 0.63
CA GLU A 78 -20.93 -24.13 1.22
C GLU A 78 -20.20 -25.04 2.22
N GLY A 79 -18.86 -25.07 2.22
CA GLY A 79 -18.06 -25.97 3.06
C GLY A 79 -18.13 -27.44 2.60
N THR A 80 -18.46 -27.69 1.34
CA THR A 80 -18.69 -29.01 0.78
C THR A 80 -17.56 -29.42 -0.15
N ASN A 81 -17.18 -30.70 -0.16
CA ASN A 81 -16.21 -31.27 -1.10
C ASN A 81 -14.86 -30.52 -1.20
N LEU A 82 -14.40 -29.87 -0.12
CA LEU A 82 -13.27 -28.94 -0.15
C LEU A 82 -12.01 -29.56 -0.78
N ASP A 83 -11.63 -30.78 -0.37
CA ASP A 83 -10.46 -31.49 -0.92
C ASP A 83 -10.58 -31.87 -2.40
N ASN A 84 -11.78 -31.85 -2.99
CA ASN A 84 -11.96 -32.13 -4.42
C ASN A 84 -11.64 -30.91 -5.28
N TYR A 85 -11.82 -29.70 -4.75
CA TYR A 85 -11.63 -28.44 -5.47
C TYR A 85 -10.42 -27.65 -5.01
N LEU A 86 -9.89 -27.91 -3.81
CA LEU A 86 -8.80 -27.18 -3.22
C LEU A 86 -7.64 -28.12 -2.90
N ASP A 87 -6.42 -27.68 -3.20
CA ASP A 87 -5.22 -28.22 -2.56
C ASP A 87 -5.14 -27.66 -1.14
N VAL A 88 -5.89 -28.28 -0.23
CA VAL A 88 -6.00 -27.82 1.15
C VAL A 88 -4.64 -27.82 1.84
N ASP A 89 -3.74 -28.76 1.52
CA ASP A 89 -2.43 -28.81 2.17
C ASP A 89 -1.60 -27.56 1.85
N GLU A 90 -1.44 -27.26 0.56
CA GLU A 90 -0.67 -26.10 0.08
C GLU A 90 -1.31 -24.78 0.55
N ILE A 91 -2.64 -24.69 0.56
CA ILE A 91 -3.35 -23.49 1.03
C ILE A 91 -3.15 -23.28 2.53
N LEU A 92 -3.20 -24.31 3.37
CA LEU A 92 -2.94 -24.17 4.80
C LEU A 92 -1.47 -23.79 5.08
N ARG A 93 -0.51 -24.26 4.28
CA ARG A 93 0.89 -23.81 4.35
C ARG A 93 1.03 -22.34 3.99
N PHE A 94 0.38 -21.90 2.91
CA PHE A 94 0.31 -20.48 2.54
C PHE A 94 -0.23 -19.66 3.72
N TRP A 95 -1.33 -20.08 4.32
CA TRP A 95 -1.93 -19.37 5.45
C TRP A 95 -1.04 -19.35 6.69
N ALA A 96 -0.34 -20.44 7.01
CA ALA A 96 0.61 -20.43 8.13
C ALA A 96 1.70 -19.38 7.94
N VAL A 97 2.25 -19.25 6.72
CA VAL A 97 3.24 -18.22 6.39
C VAL A 97 2.60 -16.82 6.41
N ASN A 98 1.44 -16.63 5.79
CA ASN A 98 0.76 -15.33 5.72
C ASN A 98 0.40 -14.81 7.12
N THR A 99 -0.12 -15.68 8.00
CA THR A 99 -0.44 -15.37 9.40
C THR A 99 0.80 -15.04 10.23
N PHE A 100 1.90 -15.78 10.03
CA PHE A 100 3.16 -15.47 10.71
C PHE A 100 3.66 -14.09 10.31
N LEU A 101 3.67 -13.81 9.01
CA LEU A 101 4.13 -12.54 8.45
C LEU A 101 3.18 -11.38 8.73
N VAL A 102 1.93 -11.63 9.11
CA VAL A 102 0.89 -10.58 9.19
C VAL A 102 0.88 -9.78 7.87
N ASN A 103 0.95 -10.49 6.75
CA ASN A 103 0.85 -9.85 5.45
C ASN A 103 -0.61 -9.50 5.23
N LEU A 104 -0.95 -8.22 5.33
CA LEU A 104 -2.29 -7.69 5.14
C LEU A 104 -2.45 -7.02 3.76
N ASP A 105 -1.37 -6.82 3.01
CA ASP A 105 -1.45 -6.31 1.63
C ASP A 105 -1.78 -7.44 0.66
N GLY A 106 -2.87 -8.14 0.93
CA GLY A 106 -3.29 -9.29 0.16
C GLY A 106 -4.68 -9.76 0.52
N TYR A 107 -4.91 -11.08 0.44
CA TYR A 107 -6.22 -11.66 0.72
C TYR A 107 -6.76 -11.31 2.12
N SER A 108 -5.90 -11.29 3.13
CA SER A 108 -6.25 -11.11 4.55
C SER A 108 -6.58 -9.68 4.98
N GLY A 109 -6.16 -8.64 4.24
CA GLY A 109 -6.32 -7.24 4.69
C GLY A 109 -7.56 -6.52 4.16
N GLY A 110 -8.53 -7.24 3.60
CA GLY A 110 -9.81 -6.70 3.16
C GLY A 110 -9.77 -6.01 1.79
N MET A 111 -8.59 -5.88 1.18
CA MET A 111 -8.49 -5.50 -0.22
C MET A 111 -8.57 -6.68 -1.19
N TYR A 112 -8.26 -7.90 -0.71
CA TYR A 112 -8.42 -9.16 -1.41
C TYR A 112 -7.65 -9.28 -2.73
N HIS A 113 -6.36 -8.91 -2.75
CA HIS A 113 -5.47 -9.00 -3.93
C HIS A 113 -4.14 -9.70 -3.59
N ASN A 114 -3.14 -9.56 -4.45
CA ASN A 114 -1.77 -10.07 -4.27
C ASN A 114 -1.70 -11.60 -4.09
N TYR A 115 -2.54 -12.31 -4.83
CA TYR A 115 -2.46 -13.75 -5.00
C TYR A 115 -2.89 -14.13 -6.42
N TYR A 116 -2.44 -15.30 -6.87
CA TYR A 116 -3.00 -15.96 -8.05
C TYR A 116 -3.74 -17.22 -7.62
N LEU A 117 -4.83 -17.54 -8.31
CA LEU A 117 -5.40 -18.88 -8.31
C LEU A 117 -4.72 -19.70 -9.40
N TYR A 118 -4.20 -20.85 -9.02
CA TYR A 118 -3.66 -21.82 -9.95
C TYR A 118 -4.51 -23.08 -9.93
N GLU A 119 -5.04 -23.47 -11.09
CA GLU A 119 -5.81 -24.70 -11.26
C GLU A 119 -4.95 -25.77 -11.94
N GLU A 120 -4.91 -26.95 -11.32
CA GLU A 120 -4.31 -28.14 -11.90
C GLU A 120 -5.24 -29.35 -11.65
N ASN A 121 -5.65 -30.01 -12.74
CA ASN A 121 -6.49 -31.22 -12.69
C ASN A 121 -7.78 -31.09 -11.85
N GLY A 122 -8.42 -29.93 -11.89
CA GLY A 122 -9.65 -29.61 -11.15
C GLY A 122 -9.43 -29.08 -9.73
N LYS A 123 -8.19 -29.06 -9.24
CA LYS A 123 -7.85 -28.53 -7.91
C LYS A 123 -7.19 -27.17 -8.00
N PHE A 124 -7.62 -26.26 -7.12
CA PHE A 124 -7.11 -24.92 -7.00
C PHE A 124 -6.15 -24.80 -5.81
N THR A 125 -5.06 -24.06 -6.02
CA THR A 125 -4.16 -23.59 -4.95
C THR A 125 -3.92 -22.08 -5.09
N LEU A 126 -3.29 -21.48 -4.07
CA LEU A 126 -2.90 -20.08 -4.08
C LEU A 126 -1.40 -19.94 -4.31
N LEU A 127 -1.05 -19.05 -5.23
CA LEU A 127 0.33 -18.61 -5.39
C LEU A 127 0.49 -17.20 -4.78
N PRO A 128 1.43 -17.01 -3.83
CA PRO A 128 1.69 -15.70 -3.25
C PRO A 128 2.28 -14.75 -4.30
N TRP A 129 1.86 -13.48 -4.24
CA TRP A 129 2.42 -12.40 -5.05
C TRP A 129 2.64 -11.16 -4.18
N ASP A 130 3.67 -10.36 -4.49
CA ASP A 130 3.96 -9.06 -3.87
C ASP A 130 3.89 -9.02 -2.32
N PHE A 131 4.88 -9.64 -1.67
CA PHE A 131 4.98 -9.71 -0.21
C PHE A 131 5.81 -8.56 0.40
N ASN A 132 6.04 -7.48 -0.35
CA ASN A 132 6.86 -6.35 0.07
C ASN A 132 6.34 -5.63 1.33
N LEU A 133 5.02 -5.62 1.57
CA LEU A 133 4.36 -5.06 2.76
C LEU A 133 3.98 -6.12 3.81
N SER A 134 4.67 -7.28 3.79
CA SER A 134 4.64 -8.26 4.87
C SER A 134 5.23 -7.70 6.18
N PHE A 135 5.29 -8.52 7.23
CA PHE A 135 5.75 -8.12 8.57
C PHE A 135 4.88 -6.99 9.16
N ALA A 136 3.57 -7.06 8.92
CA ALA A 136 2.61 -6.02 9.26
C ALA A 136 2.88 -4.64 8.60
N GLY A 137 3.58 -4.62 7.46
CA GLY A 137 3.91 -3.40 6.72
C GLY A 137 2.71 -2.69 6.11
N PHE A 138 1.54 -3.32 6.00
CA PHE A 138 0.31 -2.71 5.46
C PHE A 138 -0.80 -2.64 6.49
N GLY A 139 -1.43 -1.47 6.62
CA GLY A 139 -2.64 -1.29 7.42
C GLY A 139 -2.48 -1.46 8.94
N MET A 140 -1.30 -1.81 9.44
CA MET A 140 -0.98 -1.91 10.86
C MET A 140 -0.08 -0.75 11.29
N ASN A 141 -0.36 -0.14 12.44
CA ASN A 141 0.42 0.95 13.03
C ASN A 141 0.72 0.75 14.53
N ASP A 142 0.42 -0.43 15.04
CA ASP A 142 0.59 -0.80 16.44
C ASP A 142 1.47 -2.07 16.51
N ALA A 143 2.63 -1.93 17.13
CA ALA A 143 3.61 -3.01 17.24
C ALA A 143 3.11 -4.17 18.11
N SER A 144 2.36 -3.88 19.18
CA SER A 144 1.77 -4.91 20.03
C SER A 144 0.74 -5.72 19.25
N ARG A 145 -0.12 -5.07 18.46
CA ARG A 145 -1.09 -5.74 17.58
C ARG A 145 -0.43 -6.53 16.47
N ALA A 146 0.67 -6.04 15.89
CA ALA A 146 1.44 -6.76 14.89
C ALA A 146 2.01 -8.07 15.45
N VAL A 147 2.65 -8.02 16.63
CA VAL A 147 3.18 -9.19 17.31
C VAL A 147 2.06 -10.14 17.74
N ASN A 148 0.96 -9.60 18.26
CA ASN A 148 -0.12 -10.36 18.86
C ASN A 148 -1.30 -10.64 17.92
N PHE A 149 -1.07 -10.60 16.61
CA PHE A 149 -2.13 -10.84 15.63
C PHE A 149 -2.75 -12.25 15.80
N PRO A 150 -4.08 -12.42 15.79
CA PRO A 150 -4.72 -13.70 16.09
C PRO A 150 -4.41 -14.77 15.04
N ILE A 151 -4.14 -16.01 15.46
CA ILE A 151 -3.86 -17.12 14.53
C ILE A 151 -5.12 -17.78 13.98
N ASP A 152 -6.23 -17.77 14.73
CA ASP A 152 -7.52 -18.35 14.36
C ASP A 152 -8.50 -17.31 13.80
N ASN A 153 -8.08 -16.05 13.72
CA ASN A 153 -8.77 -15.01 12.95
C ASN A 153 -7.73 -14.14 12.22
N PRO A 154 -6.98 -14.70 11.24
CA PRO A 154 -5.81 -14.04 10.66
C PRO A 154 -6.17 -13.05 9.54
N VAL A 155 -7.21 -12.23 9.75
CA VAL A 155 -7.72 -11.24 8.80
C VAL A 155 -8.05 -9.92 9.50
N THR A 156 -8.13 -8.80 8.76
CA THR A 156 -8.55 -7.51 9.34
C THR A 156 -10.06 -7.38 9.54
N GLY A 157 -10.84 -8.19 8.82
CA GLY A 157 -12.30 -8.26 8.88
C GLY A 157 -12.80 -9.49 9.65
N SER A 158 -13.89 -10.07 9.17
CA SER A 158 -14.41 -11.36 9.65
C SER A 158 -13.96 -12.50 8.75
N LEU A 159 -13.93 -13.72 9.30
CA LEU A 159 -13.74 -14.94 8.52
C LEU A 159 -14.87 -15.17 7.50
N GLU A 160 -16.06 -14.63 7.74
CA GLU A 160 -17.21 -14.71 6.83
C GLU A 160 -16.97 -13.94 5.52
N ASP A 161 -16.19 -12.85 5.57
CA ASP A 161 -15.81 -12.08 4.38
C ASP A 161 -14.54 -12.60 3.69
N ALA A 162 -13.88 -13.58 4.32
CA ALA A 162 -12.67 -14.24 3.86
C ALA A 162 -12.88 -15.77 3.82
N PRO A 163 -13.84 -16.28 3.02
CA PRO A 163 -14.29 -17.68 3.06
C PRO A 163 -13.17 -18.69 2.86
N LEU A 164 -12.11 -18.35 2.10
CA LEU A 164 -10.99 -19.27 1.88
C LEU A 164 -10.35 -19.76 3.17
N ILE A 165 -10.09 -18.86 4.13
CA ILE A 165 -9.58 -19.28 5.43
C ILE A 165 -10.70 -19.62 6.40
N GLY A 166 -11.79 -18.86 6.37
CA GLY A 166 -12.91 -19.06 7.28
C GLY A 166 -13.46 -20.49 7.22
N LYS A 167 -13.77 -20.97 6.01
CA LYS A 167 -14.34 -22.30 5.78
C LYS A 167 -13.34 -23.42 6.05
N LEU A 168 -12.06 -23.19 5.79
CA LEU A 168 -11.03 -24.18 6.11
C LEU A 168 -10.83 -24.32 7.63
N LEU A 169 -10.89 -23.24 8.41
CA LEU A 169 -10.74 -23.28 9.87
C LEU A 169 -11.97 -23.81 10.61
N GLU A 170 -13.14 -23.88 9.95
CA GLU A 170 -14.33 -24.56 10.47
C GLU A 170 -14.14 -26.09 10.55
N VAL A 171 -13.24 -26.66 9.72
CA VAL A 171 -12.94 -28.10 9.69
C VAL A 171 -11.85 -28.41 10.73
N PRO A 172 -12.15 -29.19 11.80
CA PRO A 172 -11.20 -29.44 12.89
C PRO A 172 -9.85 -30.01 12.43
N GLU A 173 -9.87 -30.96 11.50
CA GLU A 173 -8.67 -31.61 10.98
C GLU A 173 -7.78 -30.64 10.19
N TYR A 174 -8.40 -29.67 9.50
CA TYR A 174 -7.66 -28.66 8.72
C TYR A 174 -7.05 -27.62 9.65
N LYS A 175 -7.81 -27.20 10.67
CA LYS A 175 -7.33 -26.30 11.72
C LYS A 175 -6.13 -26.91 12.45
N GLU A 176 -6.19 -28.19 12.82
CA GLU A 176 -5.08 -28.91 13.45
C GLU A 176 -3.84 -28.94 12.54
N ARG A 177 -4.00 -29.24 11.24
CA ARG A 177 -2.89 -29.19 10.27
C ARG A 177 -2.27 -27.79 10.16
N TYR A 178 -3.10 -26.75 10.08
CA TYR A 178 -2.66 -25.36 10.04
C TYR A 178 -1.87 -24.96 11.30
N HIS A 179 -2.36 -25.36 12.48
CA HIS A 179 -1.62 -25.18 13.75
C HIS A 179 -0.29 -25.93 13.73
N GLY A 180 -0.25 -27.13 13.16
CA GLY A 180 0.96 -27.89 12.91
C GLY A 180 1.97 -27.13 12.04
N TYR A 181 1.52 -26.46 10.97
CA TYR A 181 2.38 -25.64 10.11
C TYR A 181 2.90 -24.38 10.80
N LEU A 182 2.07 -23.71 11.61
CA LEU A 182 2.54 -22.62 12.45
C LEU A 182 3.65 -23.10 13.39
N LYS A 183 3.43 -24.21 14.10
CA LYS A 183 4.43 -24.81 14.97
C LYS A 183 5.72 -25.18 14.22
N GLU A 184 5.62 -25.71 13.01
CA GLU A 184 6.77 -26.01 12.15
C GLU A 184 7.59 -24.76 11.83
N ILE A 185 6.95 -23.64 11.51
CA ILE A 185 7.64 -22.34 11.31
C ILE A 185 8.41 -21.96 12.59
N LEU A 186 7.78 -22.08 13.76
CA LEU A 186 8.41 -21.72 15.02
C LEU A 186 9.65 -22.60 15.30
N GLU A 187 9.50 -23.92 15.24
CA GLU A 187 10.54 -24.87 15.62
C GLU A 187 11.66 -24.93 14.58
N LYS A 188 11.31 -25.07 13.30
CA LYS A 188 12.28 -25.36 12.24
C LYS A 188 12.89 -24.12 11.60
N TYR A 189 12.23 -22.96 11.69
CA TYR A 189 12.72 -21.73 11.06
C TYR A 189 13.14 -20.66 12.07
N ILE A 190 12.29 -20.35 13.06
CA ILE A 190 12.58 -19.28 14.02
C ILE A 190 13.57 -19.74 15.10
N TYR A 191 13.22 -20.77 15.89
CA TYR A 191 14.02 -21.21 17.04
C TYR A 191 15.27 -22.01 16.65
N SER A 192 15.32 -22.56 15.44
CA SER A 192 16.53 -23.18 14.89
C SER A 192 17.63 -22.17 14.53
N GLY A 193 17.31 -20.86 14.51
CA GLY A 193 18.20 -19.79 14.08
C GLY A 193 18.26 -19.59 12.56
N VAL A 194 17.54 -20.36 11.76
CA VAL A 194 17.53 -20.19 10.29
C VAL A 194 17.02 -18.80 9.90
N TYR A 195 16.01 -18.27 10.59
CA TYR A 195 15.49 -16.92 10.37
C TYR A 195 16.54 -15.83 10.56
N GLU A 196 17.19 -15.81 11.73
CA GLU A 196 18.24 -14.84 12.05
C GLU A 196 19.43 -14.95 11.09
N ASN A 197 19.87 -16.18 10.81
CA ASN A 197 20.97 -16.43 9.87
C ASN A 197 20.61 -15.98 8.44
N SER A 198 19.36 -16.17 8.01
CA SER A 198 18.91 -15.75 6.68
C SER A 198 18.93 -14.23 6.54
N ILE A 199 18.43 -13.50 7.54
CA ILE A 199 18.46 -12.03 7.57
C ILE A 199 19.89 -11.52 7.60
N ASN A 200 20.74 -12.07 8.48
CA ASN A 200 22.14 -11.66 8.59
C ASN A 200 22.91 -11.93 7.29
N ARG A 201 22.65 -13.06 6.63
CA ARG A 201 23.25 -13.38 5.33
C ARG A 201 22.82 -12.38 4.25
N ILE A 202 21.54 -12.02 4.18
CA ILE A 202 21.04 -11.04 3.21
C ILE A 202 21.62 -9.65 3.52
N ASN A 203 21.65 -9.24 4.79
CA ASN A 203 22.25 -7.98 5.22
C ASN A 203 23.74 -7.90 4.83
N ALA A 204 24.51 -8.97 5.05
CA ALA A 204 25.90 -9.04 4.62
C ALA A 204 26.06 -8.96 3.10
N LEU A 205 25.11 -9.53 2.34
CA LEU A 205 25.13 -9.51 0.87
C LEU A 205 24.84 -8.12 0.30
N ILE A 206 23.89 -7.38 0.87
CA ILE A 206 23.39 -6.13 0.27
C ILE A 206 23.83 -4.86 1.01
N GLY A 207 24.34 -4.96 2.24
CA GLY A 207 24.57 -3.80 3.12
C GLY A 207 25.49 -2.74 2.51
N ASP A 208 26.62 -3.15 1.92
CA ASP A 208 27.53 -2.21 1.24
C ASP A 208 26.90 -1.60 -0.02
N TYR A 209 26.03 -2.33 -0.72
CA TYR A 209 25.30 -1.78 -1.87
C TYR A 209 24.30 -0.71 -1.40
N VAL A 210 23.51 -0.99 -0.36
CA VAL A 210 22.57 -0.02 0.23
C VAL A 210 23.30 1.23 0.72
N LYS A 211 24.44 1.06 1.40
CA LYS A 211 25.23 2.18 1.92
C LYS A 211 25.71 3.13 0.82
N ASN A 212 26.00 2.60 -0.36
CA ASN A 212 26.56 3.34 -1.49
C ASN A 212 25.52 3.70 -2.56
N ASP A 213 24.24 3.33 -2.36
CA ASP A 213 23.17 3.61 -3.31
C ASP A 213 22.68 5.06 -3.18
N ALA A 214 23.03 5.89 -4.17
CA ALA A 214 22.62 7.28 -4.24
C ALA A 214 21.11 7.47 -4.51
N THR A 215 20.39 6.40 -4.83
CA THR A 215 18.95 6.39 -5.12
C THR A 215 18.10 5.74 -4.02
N ALA A 216 18.72 5.31 -2.92
CA ALA A 216 18.02 4.68 -1.81
C ALA A 216 16.92 5.60 -1.25
N PHE A 217 15.75 5.01 -0.96
CA PHE A 217 14.60 5.72 -0.36
C PHE A 217 14.80 6.03 1.14
N TYR A 218 15.83 5.44 1.74
CA TYR A 218 16.14 5.50 3.17
C TYR A 218 17.64 5.65 3.37
N THR A 219 18.02 6.23 4.50
CA THR A 219 19.41 6.30 4.92
C THR A 219 19.95 4.92 5.30
N PHE A 220 21.27 4.76 5.27
CA PHE A 220 21.89 3.52 5.74
C PHE A 220 21.61 3.23 7.22
N GLU A 221 21.45 4.27 8.05
CA GLU A 221 21.09 4.10 9.47
C GLU A 221 19.66 3.55 9.62
N GLU A 222 18.69 4.06 8.85
CA GLU A 222 17.31 3.55 8.83
C GLU A 222 17.27 2.10 8.34
N TYR A 223 18.05 1.76 7.32
CA TYR A 223 18.23 0.37 6.88
C TYR A 223 18.70 -0.53 8.02
N GLN A 224 19.74 -0.11 8.77
CA GLN A 224 20.26 -0.89 9.89
C GLN A 224 19.22 -1.06 11.01
N LYS A 225 18.42 -0.03 11.29
CA LYS A 225 17.28 -0.13 12.23
C LYS A 225 16.24 -1.13 11.74
N GLY A 226 15.89 -1.10 10.45
CA GLY A 226 14.96 -2.06 9.85
C GLY A 226 15.42 -3.51 9.95
N VAL A 227 16.72 -3.77 9.76
CA VAL A 227 17.29 -5.12 9.98
C VAL A 227 17.07 -5.59 11.42
N GLN A 228 17.31 -4.72 12.42
CA GLN A 228 17.07 -5.06 13.83
C GLN A 228 15.58 -5.21 14.16
N ALA A 229 14.73 -4.38 13.57
CA ALA A 229 13.29 -4.41 13.76
C ALA A 229 12.68 -5.72 13.23
N ILE A 230 13.06 -6.17 12.02
CA ILE A 230 12.62 -7.46 11.47
C ILE A 230 13.07 -8.61 12.39
N LEU A 231 14.33 -8.63 12.85
CA LEU A 231 14.81 -9.65 13.79
C LEU A 231 13.97 -9.70 15.08
N THR A 232 13.61 -8.53 15.60
CA THR A 232 12.76 -8.40 16.80
C THR A 232 11.34 -8.90 16.53
N PHE A 233 10.73 -8.48 15.42
CA PHE A 233 9.39 -8.91 15.02
C PHE A 233 9.30 -10.43 14.96
N GLY A 234 10.22 -11.12 14.26
CA GLY A 234 10.13 -12.57 14.13
C GLY A 234 10.25 -13.31 15.46
N LYS A 235 11.11 -12.83 16.38
CA LYS A 235 11.27 -13.41 17.72
C LYS A 235 10.02 -13.21 18.58
N ASP A 236 9.47 -12.00 18.61
CA ASP A 236 8.31 -11.70 19.46
C ASP A 236 7.02 -12.28 18.88
N ARG A 237 6.85 -12.26 17.56
CA ARG A 237 5.75 -12.91 16.85
C ARG A 237 5.74 -14.41 17.10
N ALA A 238 6.90 -15.07 17.10
CA ALA A 238 7.02 -16.48 17.43
C ALA A 238 6.58 -16.82 18.85
N LYS A 239 6.96 -16.00 19.84
CA LYS A 239 6.50 -16.16 21.23
C LYS A 239 4.98 -16.04 21.31
N SER A 240 4.39 -15.04 20.63
CA SER A 240 2.94 -14.85 20.61
C SER A 240 2.21 -16.03 19.97
N ILE A 241 2.66 -16.51 18.81
CA ILE A 241 2.03 -17.66 18.14
C ILE A 241 2.15 -18.91 19.02
N TRP A 242 3.30 -19.15 19.67
CA TRP A 242 3.45 -20.29 20.58
C TRP A 242 2.44 -20.23 21.73
N ALA A 243 2.30 -19.06 22.36
CA ALA A 243 1.34 -18.83 23.44
C ALA A 243 -0.13 -18.98 22.99
N GLN A 244 -0.43 -18.65 21.73
CA GLN A 244 -1.76 -18.87 21.17
C GLN A 244 -2.03 -20.36 20.87
N LEU A 245 -1.01 -21.09 20.40
CA LEU A 245 -1.10 -22.53 20.12
C LEU A 245 -1.24 -23.36 21.40
N ASP A 246 -0.56 -22.98 22.49
CA ASP A 246 -0.63 -23.70 23.77
C ASP A 246 -1.80 -23.26 24.68
N GLY A 247 -2.54 -22.23 24.26
CA GLY A 247 -3.73 -21.72 24.95
C GLY A 247 -3.44 -20.75 26.10
N THR A 248 -2.20 -20.31 26.29
CA THR A 248 -1.85 -19.27 27.29
C THR A 248 -2.22 -17.85 26.84
N GLN A 249 -2.46 -17.63 25.54
CA GLN A 249 -2.99 -16.41 24.94
C GLN A 249 -4.20 -16.75 24.03
N PRO A 250 -5.14 -15.81 23.80
CA PRO A 250 -6.27 -16.06 22.92
C PRO A 250 -5.83 -16.23 21.46
N SER A 251 -6.39 -17.21 20.76
CA SER A 251 -6.09 -17.45 19.33
C SER A 251 -7.00 -16.68 18.36
N THR A 252 -8.18 -16.23 18.80
CA THR A 252 -9.18 -15.53 17.96
C THR A 252 -9.24 -14.02 18.21
N SER A 253 -8.52 -13.51 19.20
CA SER A 253 -8.36 -12.09 19.51
C SER A 253 -6.89 -11.77 19.78
N TYR A 254 -6.56 -10.48 19.88
CA TYR A 254 -5.17 -10.07 20.10
C TYR A 254 -4.69 -10.57 21.47
N GLY A 255 -3.53 -11.23 21.48
CA GLY A 255 -2.79 -11.53 22.70
C GLY A 255 -2.11 -10.30 23.32
N SER A 256 -1.30 -10.54 24.35
CA SER A 256 -0.64 -9.49 25.13
C SER A 256 0.87 -9.73 25.37
N ILE A 257 1.56 -10.41 24.45
CA ILE A 257 3.03 -10.49 24.51
C ILE A 257 3.62 -9.09 24.35
N GLU A 258 4.37 -8.65 25.35
CA GLU A 258 5.12 -7.39 25.31
C GLU A 258 6.20 -7.43 24.23
N THR A 259 6.41 -6.29 23.55
CA THR A 259 7.42 -6.16 22.50
C THR A 259 8.11 -4.80 22.57
N THR A 260 9.41 -4.79 22.24
CA THR A 260 10.19 -3.56 22.04
C THR A 260 10.23 -3.15 20.57
N LEU A 261 9.49 -3.83 19.70
CA LEU A 261 9.44 -3.53 18.28
C LEU A 261 8.94 -2.11 18.04
N ASN A 262 9.72 -1.34 17.28
CA ASN A 262 9.25 -0.11 16.68
C ASN A 262 8.81 -0.40 15.24
N LEU A 263 7.50 -0.40 15.00
CA LEU A 263 6.95 -0.74 13.69
C LEU A 263 7.39 0.23 12.59
N SER A 264 7.64 1.50 12.93
CA SER A 264 8.11 2.50 11.97
C SER A 264 9.48 2.19 11.37
N ASP A 265 10.33 1.46 12.09
CA ASP A 265 11.66 1.06 11.61
C ASP A 265 11.58 -0.07 10.57
N MET A 266 10.48 -0.83 10.49
CA MET A 266 10.30 -1.87 9.46
C MET A 266 9.91 -1.30 8.09
N GLY A 267 9.55 -0.01 8.04
CA GLY A 267 8.89 0.57 6.87
C GLY A 267 7.46 0.03 6.69
N GLY A 268 6.64 0.77 5.96
CA GLY A 268 5.28 0.34 5.70
C GLY A 268 4.36 1.45 5.24
N MET A 269 3.16 1.06 4.85
CA MET A 269 2.06 1.92 4.45
C MET A 269 0.96 1.91 5.52
N GLY A 270 1.34 2.07 6.78
CA GLY A 270 0.46 1.96 7.94
C GLY A 270 -0.28 3.26 8.27
N GLY A 271 -1.58 3.31 7.99
CA GLY A 271 -2.52 4.39 8.37
C GLY A 271 -2.32 5.68 7.57
N MET A 272 -3.37 6.51 7.47
CA MET A 272 -3.37 7.84 6.81
C MET A 272 -2.45 8.86 7.53
N GLY A 273 -1.19 8.51 7.75
CA GLY A 273 -0.19 9.23 8.52
C GLY A 273 1.22 8.64 8.41
N GLY A 274 1.40 7.46 7.79
CA GLY A 274 2.71 6.92 7.42
C GLY A 274 3.29 7.71 6.25
N GLY A 275 4.04 8.77 6.55
CA GLY A 275 4.66 9.62 5.56
C GLY A 275 5.68 8.87 4.71
N MET A 276 5.34 8.58 3.46
CA MET A 276 6.32 8.77 2.40
C MET A 276 6.64 10.27 2.38
N GLN A 277 7.63 10.69 3.18
CA GLN A 277 8.23 11.99 2.96
C GLN A 277 8.87 11.94 1.56
N PRO A 278 8.48 12.81 0.62
CA PRO A 278 9.21 12.92 -0.62
C PRO A 278 10.69 13.24 -0.29
N PRO A 279 11.66 12.70 -1.05
CA PRO A 279 13.07 12.92 -0.77
C PRO A 279 13.34 14.41 -0.61
N ARG A 280 14.03 14.79 0.48
CA ARG A 280 14.24 16.19 0.92
C ARG A 280 14.89 17.11 -0.13
N ASN A 281 15.31 16.58 -1.27
CA ASN A 281 16.06 17.29 -2.31
C ASN A 281 15.39 17.33 -3.70
N MET A 282 14.10 16.98 -3.84
CA MET A 282 13.41 17.18 -5.12
C MET A 282 12.70 18.55 -5.13
N GLN A 283 13.37 19.57 -5.66
CA GLN A 283 12.70 20.84 -6.02
C GLN A 283 11.68 20.56 -7.13
N ILE A 284 10.40 20.77 -6.84
CA ILE A 284 9.36 20.81 -7.86
C ILE A 284 9.63 22.06 -8.71
N PRO A 285 9.85 21.95 -10.03
CA PRO A 285 9.99 23.12 -10.88
C PRO A 285 8.70 23.94 -10.88
N ASP A 286 8.82 25.26 -10.69
CA ASP A 286 7.68 26.18 -10.78
C ASP A 286 7.02 26.07 -12.17
N GLY A 287 5.71 25.79 -12.20
CA GLY A 287 4.89 25.97 -13.41
C GLY A 287 4.30 24.73 -14.07
N MET A 288 4.23 23.56 -13.41
CA MET A 288 3.38 22.47 -13.93
C MET A 288 1.90 22.74 -13.64
N PRO A 289 1.02 22.84 -14.66
CA PRO A 289 -0.41 22.94 -14.44
C PRO A 289 -0.97 21.59 -13.98
N MET A 290 -1.76 21.60 -12.91
CA MET A 290 -2.52 20.43 -12.46
C MET A 290 -3.66 20.13 -13.45
N PRO A 291 -4.03 18.85 -13.68
CA PRO A 291 -5.15 18.51 -14.54
C PRO A 291 -6.49 18.95 -13.92
N ASP A 292 -7.39 19.49 -14.73
CA ASP A 292 -8.73 19.88 -14.31
C ASP A 292 -9.51 18.65 -13.79
N GLY A 293 -10.10 18.79 -12.58
CA GLY A 293 -10.98 17.77 -11.98
C GLY A 293 -10.56 17.24 -10.61
N ALA A 294 -9.43 17.68 -10.03
CA ALA A 294 -9.03 17.27 -8.69
C ALA A 294 -9.83 18.01 -7.59
N GLN A 295 -10.88 17.40 -7.07
CA GLN A 295 -11.52 17.85 -5.83
C GLN A 295 -10.66 17.43 -4.63
N ARG A 296 -10.16 18.43 -3.88
CA ARG A 296 -9.44 18.20 -2.62
C ARG A 296 -10.45 17.77 -1.53
N PRO A 297 -10.21 16.67 -0.79
CA PRO A 297 -11.06 16.28 0.34
C PRO A 297 -11.06 17.38 1.42
N GLY A 298 -12.25 17.75 1.90
CA GLY A 298 -12.44 18.75 2.93
C GLY A 298 -11.89 18.33 4.31
N ARG A 299 -11.49 19.35 5.09
CA ARG A 299 -10.82 19.34 6.41
C ARG A 299 -9.32 19.04 6.38
N MET A 300 -8.54 20.01 5.91
CA MET A 300 -7.17 20.21 6.37
C MET A 300 -7.14 21.51 7.19
N GLN A 301 -6.72 21.44 8.45
CA GLN A 301 -6.36 22.64 9.22
C GLN A 301 -4.98 23.09 8.73
N MET A 302 -4.89 24.34 8.26
CA MET A 302 -3.63 24.93 7.82
C MET A 302 -2.78 25.30 9.05
N PRO A 303 -1.47 25.02 9.07
CA PRO A 303 -0.57 25.47 10.13
C PRO A 303 -0.44 27.00 10.17
N ASP A 304 -0.27 27.56 11.36
CA ASP A 304 -0.13 29.01 11.57
C ASP A 304 1.08 29.59 10.82
N GLY A 305 0.89 30.76 10.20
CA GLY A 305 1.98 31.56 9.60
C GLY A 305 2.09 31.52 8.07
N MET A 306 1.20 30.85 7.34
CA MET A 306 1.23 30.82 5.87
C MET A 306 0.44 31.99 5.25
N GLN A 307 1.09 32.82 4.42
CA GLN A 307 0.43 33.87 3.64
C GLN A 307 -0.18 33.28 2.35
N ILE A 308 -1.45 33.57 2.07
CA ILE A 308 -2.13 33.14 0.83
C ILE A 308 -1.76 34.11 -0.30
N PRO A 309 -1.18 33.65 -1.43
CA PRO A 309 -0.90 34.52 -2.58
C PRO A 309 -2.20 35.05 -3.21
N GLY A 310 -2.21 36.33 -3.58
CA GLY A 310 -3.40 37.14 -3.93
C GLY A 310 -4.18 36.81 -5.20
N ARG A 311 -4.32 35.53 -5.58
CA ARG A 311 -5.18 35.09 -6.69
C ARG A 311 -5.93 33.77 -6.42
N MET A 312 -6.23 33.47 -5.16
CA MET A 312 -7.03 32.29 -4.81
C MET A 312 -8.45 32.71 -4.39
N GLN A 313 -9.47 32.16 -5.06
CA GLN A 313 -10.86 32.27 -4.64
C GLN A 313 -11.11 31.27 -3.51
N MET A 314 -11.60 31.76 -2.37
CA MET A 314 -11.93 30.92 -1.22
C MET A 314 -13.26 30.18 -1.46
N PRO A 315 -13.36 28.87 -1.16
CA PRO A 315 -14.62 28.13 -1.19
C PRO A 315 -15.61 28.61 -0.13
N ASP A 316 -16.91 28.48 -0.43
CA ASP A 316 -17.99 28.81 0.52
C ASP A 316 -17.92 27.96 1.80
N GLY A 317 -18.19 28.60 2.95
CA GLY A 317 -18.32 27.92 4.25
C GLY A 317 -17.05 27.82 5.10
N MET A 318 -15.94 28.45 4.68
CA MET A 318 -14.70 28.48 5.48
C MET A 318 -14.78 29.49 6.64
N GLN A 319 -14.47 29.05 7.86
CA GLN A 319 -14.34 29.92 9.03
C GLN A 319 -12.89 30.42 9.15
N ILE A 320 -12.69 31.74 9.23
CA ILE A 320 -11.38 32.36 9.41
C ILE A 320 -11.13 32.58 10.91
N PRO A 321 -9.98 32.15 11.47
CA PRO A 321 -9.61 32.45 12.84
C PRO A 321 -9.37 33.95 13.08
N ASP A 322 -9.63 34.42 14.30
CA ASP A 322 -9.45 35.83 14.67
C ASP A 322 -7.98 36.28 14.51
N GLY A 323 -7.78 37.47 13.91
CA GLY A 323 -6.48 38.13 13.84
C GLY A 323 -5.71 38.00 12.52
N MET A 324 -6.29 37.43 11.46
CA MET A 324 -5.64 37.41 10.14
C MET A 324 -5.75 38.78 9.42
N PRO A 325 -4.63 39.40 9.01
CA PRO A 325 -4.67 40.60 8.17
C PRO A 325 -5.06 40.24 6.73
N MET A 326 -6.18 40.75 6.24
CA MET A 326 -6.51 40.70 4.81
C MET A 326 -5.88 41.88 4.08
N SER A 327 -5.22 41.61 2.95
CA SER A 327 -4.70 42.65 2.06
C SER A 327 -5.83 43.36 1.31
N ASP A 328 -5.66 44.65 1.06
CA ASP A 328 -6.62 45.49 0.33
C ASP A 328 -7.07 44.85 -1.00
N GLY A 329 -8.40 44.78 -1.20
CA GLY A 329 -9.03 44.35 -2.46
C GLY A 329 -9.84 43.05 -2.41
N ILE A 330 -9.99 42.41 -1.24
CA ILE A 330 -10.87 41.24 -1.09
C ILE A 330 -12.31 41.70 -0.81
N GLN A 331 -13.23 41.44 -1.74
CA GLN A 331 -14.67 41.49 -1.47
C GLN A 331 -15.14 40.13 -0.94
N PRO A 332 -15.73 40.05 0.27
CA PRO A 332 -16.30 38.80 0.76
C PRO A 332 -17.60 38.47 -0.01
N PRO A 333 -17.89 37.17 -0.28
CA PRO A 333 -19.18 36.76 -0.81
C PRO A 333 -20.30 37.05 0.21
N GLY A 334 -21.50 37.37 -0.30
CA GLY A 334 -22.59 38.04 0.43
C GLY A 334 -23.18 37.32 1.66
N ASN A 335 -22.71 36.13 2.03
CA ASN A 335 -23.24 35.32 3.13
C ASN A 335 -22.20 35.00 4.23
N MET A 336 -21.17 35.83 4.41
CA MET A 336 -20.17 35.66 5.48
C MET A 336 -20.66 36.22 6.82
N GLN A 337 -20.69 35.42 7.89
CA GLN A 337 -20.89 35.88 9.27
C GLN A 337 -19.54 36.02 9.99
N PHE A 338 -19.22 37.23 10.44
CA PHE A 338 -18.07 37.51 11.30
C PHE A 338 -18.49 37.52 12.78
N ARG A 339 -17.66 36.95 13.66
CA ARG A 339 -17.90 36.98 15.11
C ARG A 339 -17.11 38.14 15.74
N GLY A 340 -17.70 39.35 15.72
CA GLY A 340 -17.28 40.47 16.58
C GLY A 340 -16.43 41.58 15.94
N GLY A 341 -16.82 42.83 16.24
CA GLY A 341 -16.02 44.08 16.32
C GLY A 341 -15.01 44.45 15.22
N PHE A 342 -15.39 45.41 14.37
CA PHE A 342 -14.52 46.08 13.39
C PHE A 342 -13.52 47.06 14.04
N VAL A 343 -12.23 47.04 13.68
CA VAL A 343 -11.29 48.16 13.90
C VAL A 343 -10.42 48.35 12.66
N MET A 344 -10.51 49.53 12.05
CA MET A 344 -9.70 49.97 10.90
C MET A 344 -8.45 50.72 11.39
N PHE A 345 -7.28 50.41 10.85
CA PHE A 345 -6.14 51.33 10.82
C PHE A 345 -5.61 51.44 9.38
N SER A 346 -5.70 52.65 8.85
CA SER A 346 -5.12 53.13 7.59
C SER A 346 -3.70 53.66 7.86
N ASP A 347 -2.72 53.28 7.03
CA ASP A 347 -1.78 54.19 6.32
C ASP A 347 -0.45 53.52 5.91
N ASN A 348 -0.40 53.13 4.63
CA ASN A 348 0.52 53.59 3.56
C ASN A 348 1.99 54.01 3.89
N ARG A 349 2.96 53.37 3.21
CA ARG A 349 3.99 53.99 2.30
C ARG A 349 5.17 53.04 2.00
N GLN A 350 5.38 52.67 0.73
CA GLN A 350 6.68 52.43 0.05
C GLN A 350 6.43 51.78 -1.33
N SER A 351 7.11 52.07 -2.44
CA SER A 351 8.06 53.10 -2.86
C SER A 351 8.34 52.87 -4.36
N LYS A 352 8.58 53.95 -5.12
CA LYS A 352 8.66 54.08 -6.59
C LYS A 352 9.77 53.30 -7.33
N ASN A 353 10.40 52.30 -6.70
CA ASN A 353 11.58 51.64 -7.26
C ASN A 353 11.29 50.45 -8.18
N GLN A 354 10.09 49.84 -8.11
CA GLN A 354 9.76 48.68 -8.93
C GLN A 354 9.52 49.01 -10.42
N SER A 355 9.03 50.22 -10.72
CA SER A 355 8.72 50.64 -12.09
C SER A 355 10.00 50.86 -12.93
N ALA A 356 11.09 51.30 -12.32
CA ALA A 356 12.36 51.56 -13.03
C ALA A 356 13.08 50.28 -13.45
N VAL A 357 13.01 49.22 -12.61
CA VAL A 357 13.65 47.91 -12.89
C VAL A 357 12.95 47.18 -14.04
N LEU A 358 11.62 47.34 -14.16
CA LEU A 358 10.83 46.71 -15.21
C LEU A 358 11.07 47.35 -16.59
N ILE A 359 11.33 48.67 -16.63
CA ILE A 359 11.59 49.39 -17.88
C ILE A 359 12.99 49.05 -18.44
N LEU A 360 13.99 48.91 -17.58
CA LEU A 360 15.36 48.56 -17.99
C LEU A 360 15.48 47.12 -18.51
N SER A 361 14.69 46.19 -17.98
CA SER A 361 14.72 44.78 -18.40
C SER A 361 14.03 44.52 -19.75
N VAL A 362 12.99 45.29 -20.08
CA VAL A 362 12.34 45.23 -21.41
C VAL A 362 13.25 45.80 -22.52
N ALA A 363 14.03 46.84 -22.23
CA ALA A 363 14.92 47.47 -23.20
C ALA A 363 16.05 46.54 -23.72
N ALA A 364 16.48 45.55 -22.92
CA ALA A 364 17.52 44.59 -23.31
C ALA A 364 16.99 43.41 -24.14
N PHE A 365 15.68 43.15 -24.13
CA PHE A 365 15.09 41.95 -24.73
C PHE A 365 14.87 42.09 -26.25
N VAL A 366 14.55 43.30 -26.70
CA VAL A 366 14.22 43.57 -28.11
C VAL A 366 15.43 43.41 -29.06
N PRO A 367 16.66 43.89 -28.74
CA PRO A 367 17.82 43.67 -29.60
C PRO A 367 18.22 42.20 -29.74
N GLY A 368 18.03 41.40 -28.69
CA GLY A 368 18.32 39.96 -28.69
C GLY A 368 17.43 39.17 -29.66
N LEU A 369 16.13 39.51 -29.72
CA LEU A 369 15.20 38.90 -30.66
C LEU A 369 15.53 39.25 -32.13
N ILE A 370 15.99 40.49 -32.38
CA ILE A 370 16.41 40.93 -33.73
C ILE A 370 17.67 40.17 -34.17
N PHE A 371 18.62 39.92 -33.26
CA PHE A 371 19.83 39.15 -33.57
C PHE A 371 19.49 37.70 -33.95
N VAL A 372 18.62 37.04 -33.20
CA VAL A 372 18.18 35.66 -33.51
C VAL A 372 17.45 35.58 -34.85
N ALA A 373 16.62 36.56 -35.18
CA ALA A 373 15.85 36.57 -36.43
C ALA A 373 16.73 36.81 -37.68
N THR A 374 17.87 37.49 -37.54
CA THR A 374 18.72 37.89 -38.68
C THR A 374 19.94 36.98 -38.87
N PHE A 375 20.26 36.11 -37.90
CA PHE A 375 21.44 35.26 -37.93
C PHE A 375 21.28 34.06 -38.89
N LYS A 376 21.70 34.20 -40.15
CA LYS A 376 21.73 33.11 -41.13
C LYS A 376 22.89 32.14 -40.84
N ARG A 377 22.61 30.96 -40.27
CA ARG A 377 23.58 29.86 -40.11
C ARG A 377 24.03 29.33 -41.49
N ARG A 378 25.34 29.32 -41.77
CA ARG A 378 25.91 28.58 -42.91
C ARG A 378 25.71 27.07 -42.69
N LYS A 379 25.03 26.40 -43.62
CA LYS A 379 24.91 24.94 -43.65
C LYS A 379 26.25 24.34 -44.07
N TYR A 380 26.84 23.49 -43.25
CA TYR A 380 27.94 22.62 -43.66
C TYR A 380 27.40 21.60 -44.67
N ARG A 381 28.06 21.49 -45.83
CA ARG A 381 27.85 20.40 -46.79
C ARG A 381 28.46 19.13 -46.21
N THR A 382 27.68 18.05 -46.24
CA THR A 382 28.04 16.67 -45.90
C THR A 382 29.27 16.18 -46.63
#